data_AF-A0A0Q1AZ38-F1
#
_entry.id   AF-A0A0Q1AZ38-F1
#
_cell.length_a   1.000
_cell.length_b   1.000
_cell.length_c   1.000
_cell.angle_alpha   90.00
_cell.angle_beta   90.00
_cell.angle_gamma   90.00
#
_symmetry.space_group_name_H-M   'P 1'
#
loop_
_entity.id
_entity.type
_entity.pdbx_description
1 polymer ?
#
loop_
_entity_poly.entity_id
_entity_poly.type
_entity_poly.pdbx_seq_one_letter_code
_entity_poly.pdbx_strand_id
1 'polypeptide(L)'
;MKNRKYSFSQRMGYKPLHKEIQFESIDRDLKNKLWSLIYEEFLIKEQLKLTNFHGKYRQSYPKKSEKFKKIWLNFLKLKINEIPIDFSTYNKTIEEFFYKLAKWNEIYDLVEFIADQLTSNNFNDKKEFIEEINKIFEQEFSAYRFVEEQIVPITNEIELKSIKTVLKSIDKYYPVKEHIKDALSKLSDREKPDYRNSIKESISAVESLCKIITNDNKATLGKVLKKLKENDINLHNAQEKAWQELYGFTSDKSGIRHSLLEKSDITFADAKYMLVICCAFINYLVEQSN
;
A
#
# COMPACT_ATOMS: atom_id res chain seq x y z
N MET A 1 17.72 -11.61 -15.98
CA MET A 1 16.72 -11.57 -17.08
C MET A 1 16.32 -10.13 -17.30
N LYS A 2 16.21 -9.63 -18.54
CA LYS A 2 15.73 -8.25 -18.79
C LYS A 2 14.27 -8.15 -18.32
N ASN A 3 13.98 -7.40 -17.25
CA ASN A 3 12.62 -7.19 -16.75
C ASN A 3 11.76 -6.54 -17.83
N ARG A 4 10.67 -7.22 -18.20
CA ARG A 4 9.70 -6.70 -19.15
C ARG A 4 8.71 -5.83 -18.37
N LYS A 5 8.80 -4.51 -18.57
CA LYS A 5 7.94 -3.45 -17.98
C LYS A 5 6.44 -3.78 -17.91
N TYR A 6 5.92 -4.53 -18.87
CA TYR A 6 4.53 -5.00 -18.88
C TYR A 6 4.46 -6.46 -19.35
N SER A 7 3.58 -7.22 -18.69
CA SER A 7 3.22 -8.58 -19.12
C SER A 7 2.59 -8.54 -20.52
N PHE A 8 2.64 -9.68 -21.22
CA PHE A 8 1.98 -9.81 -22.52
C PHE A 8 0.51 -9.37 -22.45
N SER A 9 -0.23 -9.83 -21.43
CA SER A 9 -1.64 -9.51 -21.24
C SER A 9 -1.89 -8.01 -21.03
N GLN A 10 -1.00 -7.32 -20.31
CA GLN A 10 -1.09 -5.87 -20.12
C GLN A 10 -0.81 -5.11 -21.42
N ARG A 11 0.21 -5.52 -22.19
CA ARG A 11 0.54 -4.88 -23.48
C ARG A 11 -0.56 -5.05 -24.52
N MET A 12 -1.28 -6.17 -24.47
CA MET A 12 -2.39 -6.48 -25.38
C MET A 12 -3.76 -6.00 -24.88
N GLY A 13 -3.82 -5.32 -23.72
CA GLY A 13 -5.07 -4.80 -23.17
C GLY A 13 -6.01 -5.84 -22.53
N TYR A 14 -5.56 -7.10 -22.36
CA TYR A 14 -6.34 -8.15 -21.68
C TYR A 14 -6.34 -8.03 -20.16
N LYS A 15 -5.40 -7.26 -19.60
CA LYS A 15 -5.33 -6.94 -18.17
C LYS A 15 -5.07 -5.44 -17.98
N PRO A 16 -5.58 -4.84 -16.89
CA PRO A 16 -5.28 -3.45 -16.59
C PRO A 16 -3.76 -3.24 -16.45
N LEU A 17 -3.29 -2.11 -16.99
CA LEU A 17 -1.87 -1.74 -16.94
C LEU A 17 -1.37 -1.52 -15.51
N HIS A 18 -2.28 -1.21 -14.58
CA HIS A 18 -2.00 -0.91 -13.18
C HIS A 18 -2.85 -1.79 -12.26
N LYS A 19 -2.31 -2.11 -11.09
CA LYS A 19 -3.05 -2.83 -10.05
C LYS A 19 -3.67 -1.82 -9.10
N GLU A 20 -4.92 -2.07 -8.74
CA GLU A 20 -5.67 -1.23 -7.81
C GLU A 20 -5.18 -1.42 -6.36
N ILE A 21 -5.33 -0.36 -5.55
CA ILE A 21 -5.06 -0.42 -4.12
C ILE A 21 -6.06 -1.38 -3.45
N GLN A 22 -5.54 -2.29 -2.65
CA GLN A 22 -6.32 -3.34 -1.99
C GLN A 22 -6.65 -2.93 -0.55
N PHE A 23 -7.75 -2.21 -0.38
CA PHE A 23 -8.36 -1.88 0.91
C PHE A 23 -9.54 -2.82 1.16
N GLU A 24 -9.66 -3.33 2.39
CA GLU A 24 -10.64 -4.37 2.77
C GLU A 24 -10.77 -5.53 1.76
N SER A 25 -9.66 -5.86 1.12
CA SER A 25 -9.60 -6.85 0.05
C SER A 25 -8.19 -7.41 -0.05
N ILE A 26 -8.10 -8.59 -0.64
CA ILE A 26 -6.84 -9.26 -0.94
C ILE A 26 -7.01 -10.12 -2.18
N ASP A 27 -6.18 -9.87 -3.18
CA ASP A 27 -6.16 -10.57 -4.44
C ASP A 27 -5.24 -11.80 -4.38
N ARG A 28 -5.29 -12.59 -5.44
CA ARG A 28 -4.55 -13.85 -5.51
C ARG A 28 -3.03 -13.62 -5.50
N ASP A 29 -2.55 -12.58 -6.16
CA ASP A 29 -1.10 -12.30 -6.24
C ASP A 29 -0.53 -11.98 -4.86
N LEU A 30 -1.21 -11.12 -4.09
CA LEU A 30 -0.83 -10.79 -2.73
C LEU A 30 -0.94 -12.01 -1.81
N LYS A 31 -2.06 -12.74 -1.85
CA LYS A 31 -2.22 -14.01 -1.11
C LYS A 31 -1.07 -14.97 -1.35
N ASN A 32 -0.70 -15.20 -2.60
CA ASN A 32 0.35 -16.15 -2.97
C ASN A 32 1.73 -15.73 -2.43
N LYS A 33 2.07 -14.43 -2.51
CA LYS A 33 3.35 -13.94 -2.00
C LYS A 33 3.44 -14.04 -0.49
N LEU A 34 2.38 -13.63 0.23
CA LEU A 34 2.32 -13.78 1.69
C LEU A 34 2.44 -15.25 2.11
N TRP A 35 1.68 -16.13 1.45
CA TRP A 35 1.74 -17.57 1.71
C TRP A 35 3.13 -18.13 1.47
N SER A 36 3.79 -17.75 0.37
CA SER A 36 5.13 -18.23 0.04
C SER A 36 6.14 -17.84 1.12
N LEU A 37 6.09 -16.58 1.59
CA LEU A 37 6.94 -16.11 2.67
C LEU A 37 6.65 -16.87 3.98
N ILE A 38 5.38 -17.00 4.37
CA ILE A 38 4.98 -17.77 5.57
C ILE A 38 5.45 -19.22 5.48
N TYR A 39 5.28 -19.84 4.32
CA TYR A 39 5.65 -21.24 4.12
C TYR A 39 7.15 -21.43 4.29
N GLU A 40 7.97 -20.58 3.65
CA GLU A 40 9.43 -20.69 3.69
C GLU A 40 10.01 -20.24 5.03
N GLU A 41 9.69 -19.02 5.47
CA GLU A 41 10.31 -18.36 6.61
C GLU A 41 9.79 -18.83 7.97
N PHE A 42 8.58 -19.40 8.00
CA PHE A 42 7.99 -19.88 9.23
C PHE A 42 7.78 -21.39 9.22
N LEU A 43 6.95 -21.93 8.31
CA LEU A 43 6.53 -23.33 8.37
C LEU A 43 7.70 -24.30 8.11
N ILE A 44 8.49 -24.09 7.05
CA ILE A 44 9.64 -24.93 6.72
C ILE A 44 10.77 -24.77 7.73
N LYS A 45 11.13 -23.53 8.10
CA LYS A 45 12.17 -23.30 9.11
C LYS A 45 11.84 -23.97 10.45
N GLU A 46 10.58 -23.90 10.88
CA GLU A 46 10.14 -24.56 12.11
C GLU A 46 10.09 -26.08 11.95
N GLN A 47 9.63 -26.59 10.80
CA GLN A 47 9.64 -28.03 10.49
C GLN A 47 11.05 -28.62 10.57
N LEU A 48 12.05 -27.94 9.99
CA LEU A 48 13.44 -28.42 9.96
C LEU A 48 14.03 -28.57 11.36
N LYS A 49 13.68 -27.69 12.31
CA LYS A 49 14.09 -27.82 13.73
C LYS A 49 13.54 -29.07 14.41
N LEU A 50 12.42 -29.61 13.93
CA LEU A 50 11.77 -30.81 14.46
C LEU A 50 12.30 -32.11 13.85
N THR A 51 13.12 -32.02 12.80
CA THR A 51 13.63 -33.23 12.12
C THR A 51 14.80 -33.82 12.89
N ASN A 52 14.55 -34.92 13.59
CA ASN A 52 15.63 -35.78 14.11
C ASN A 52 16.13 -36.69 12.98
N PHE A 53 17.45 -36.75 12.79
CA PHE A 53 18.11 -37.74 11.91
C PHE A 53 18.06 -39.13 12.57
N HIS A 54 16.93 -39.82 12.54
CA HIS A 54 16.86 -41.23 12.91
C HIS A 54 16.30 -42.06 11.74
N GLY A 55 17.19 -42.58 10.90
CA GLY A 55 16.87 -43.54 9.83
C GLY A 55 16.50 -42.93 8.47
N LYS A 56 16.07 -43.80 7.52
CA LYS A 56 15.76 -43.46 6.11
C LYS A 56 14.51 -42.58 5.90
N TYR A 57 13.85 -42.11 6.97
CA TYR A 57 12.63 -41.32 6.89
C TYR A 57 12.74 -40.05 7.74
N ARG A 58 12.72 -38.87 7.10
CA ARG A 58 12.55 -37.58 7.78
C ARG A 58 11.09 -37.46 8.23
N GLN A 59 10.83 -37.65 9.52
CA GLN A 59 9.50 -37.39 10.08
C GLN A 59 9.57 -36.22 11.07
N SER A 60 8.87 -35.15 10.75
CA SER A 60 8.65 -33.99 11.62
C SER A 60 7.25 -34.08 12.22
N TYR A 61 7.14 -33.97 13.54
CA TYR A 61 5.86 -34.08 14.26
C TYR A 61 5.39 -32.70 14.71
N PRO A 62 4.34 -32.11 14.10
CA PRO A 62 3.91 -30.76 14.44
C PRO A 62 3.56 -30.57 15.92
N LYS A 63 3.01 -31.61 16.56
CA LYS A 63 2.72 -31.65 18.01
C LYS A 63 3.95 -31.35 18.90
N LYS A 64 5.18 -31.45 18.39
CA LYS A 64 6.40 -31.14 19.15
C LYS A 64 6.81 -29.67 19.07
N SER A 65 6.33 -28.89 18.10
CA SER A 65 6.61 -27.45 18.03
C SER A 65 5.57 -26.67 18.83
N GLU A 66 6.05 -25.85 19.77
CA GLU A 66 5.20 -24.95 20.52
C GLU A 66 4.56 -23.88 19.62
N LYS A 67 5.27 -23.43 18.58
CA LYS A 67 4.74 -22.47 17.61
C LYS A 67 3.58 -23.06 16.80
N PHE A 68 3.71 -24.32 16.36
CA PHE A 68 2.62 -25.00 15.66
C PHE A 68 1.41 -25.28 16.56
N LYS A 69 1.63 -25.66 17.83
CA LYS A 69 0.53 -25.77 18.79
C LYS A 69 -0.19 -24.44 18.98
N LYS A 70 0.54 -23.32 19.09
CA LYS A 70 -0.03 -21.99 19.24
C LYS A 70 -0.87 -21.59 18.02
N ILE A 71 -0.42 -21.86 16.79
CA ILE A 71 -1.27 -21.63 15.60
C ILE A 71 -2.54 -22.48 15.68
N TRP A 72 -2.42 -23.77 15.98
CA TRP A 72 -3.57 -24.67 16.02
C TRP A 72 -4.61 -24.31 17.08
N LEU A 73 -4.15 -24.03 18.30
CA LEU A 73 -5.00 -23.80 19.47
C LEU A 73 -5.41 -22.35 19.63
N ASN A 74 -4.48 -21.42 19.48
CA ASN A 74 -4.70 -20.02 19.81
C ASN A 74 -5.21 -19.23 18.61
N PHE A 75 -4.76 -19.57 17.40
CA PHE A 75 -5.23 -18.89 16.18
C PHE A 75 -6.43 -19.62 15.56
N LEU A 76 -6.29 -20.89 15.16
CA LEU A 76 -7.37 -21.65 14.53
C LEU A 76 -8.47 -22.13 15.50
N LYS A 77 -8.21 -22.09 16.81
CA LYS A 77 -9.13 -22.55 17.87
C LYS A 77 -9.58 -24.02 17.70
N LEU A 78 -8.72 -24.87 17.13
CA LEU A 78 -8.97 -26.30 16.95
C LEU A 78 -8.46 -27.11 18.15
N LYS A 79 -8.98 -28.32 18.35
CA LYS A 79 -8.62 -29.13 19.53
C LYS A 79 -7.20 -29.69 19.41
N ILE A 80 -6.46 -29.75 20.52
CA ILE A 80 -5.04 -30.17 20.52
C ILE A 80 -4.84 -31.61 20.05
N ASN A 81 -5.81 -32.49 20.31
CA ASN A 81 -5.75 -33.88 19.90
C ASN A 81 -5.87 -34.05 18.38
N GLU A 82 -6.47 -33.07 17.69
CA GLU A 82 -6.68 -33.05 16.23
C GLU A 82 -5.45 -32.58 15.46
N ILE A 83 -4.39 -32.10 16.12
CA ILE A 83 -3.14 -31.76 15.44
C ILE A 83 -2.63 -33.00 14.68
N PRO A 84 -2.41 -32.92 13.35
CA PRO A 84 -1.94 -34.04 12.57
C PRO A 84 -0.56 -34.55 13.02
N ILE A 85 -0.33 -35.84 12.81
CA ILE A 85 0.94 -36.48 13.15
C ILE A 85 2.03 -36.01 12.19
N ASP A 86 1.71 -35.90 10.90
CA ASP A 86 2.64 -35.49 9.87
C ASP A 86 2.47 -34.00 9.50
N PHE A 87 3.58 -33.39 9.08
CA PHE A 87 3.60 -31.99 8.70
C PHE A 87 2.82 -31.70 7.41
N SER A 88 2.73 -32.64 6.48
CA SER A 88 2.02 -32.41 5.21
C SER A 88 0.54 -32.15 5.45
N THR A 89 -0.10 -32.98 6.27
CA THR A 89 -1.49 -32.80 6.67
C THR A 89 -1.67 -31.51 7.49
N TYR A 90 -0.77 -31.23 8.43
CA TYR A 90 -0.81 -29.97 9.20
C TYR A 90 -0.74 -28.74 8.29
N ASN A 91 0.23 -28.69 7.38
CA ASN A 91 0.39 -27.60 6.42
C ASN A 91 -0.83 -27.43 5.54
N LYS A 92 -1.41 -28.54 5.06
CA LYS A 92 -2.62 -28.53 4.24
C LYS A 92 -3.81 -27.91 4.97
N THR A 93 -3.94 -28.12 6.28
CA THR A 93 -4.97 -27.45 7.09
C THR A 93 -4.76 -25.94 7.14
N ILE A 94 -3.52 -25.47 7.34
CA ILE A 94 -3.23 -24.03 7.34
C ILE A 94 -3.49 -23.43 5.94
N GLU A 95 -3.08 -24.12 4.88
CA GLU A 95 -3.31 -23.70 3.49
C GLU A 95 -4.80 -23.63 3.15
N GLU A 96 -5.59 -24.63 3.58
CA GLU A 96 -7.03 -24.65 3.39
C GLU A 96 -7.71 -23.48 4.12
N PHE A 97 -7.30 -23.20 5.36
CA PHE A 97 -7.73 -21.98 6.04
C PHE A 97 -7.38 -20.74 5.21
N PHE A 98 -6.12 -20.57 4.84
CA PHE A 98 -5.60 -19.37 4.17
C PHE A 98 -6.29 -19.05 2.84
N TYR A 99 -6.52 -20.07 2.01
CA TYR A 99 -7.07 -19.87 0.67
C TYR A 99 -8.59 -19.98 0.60
N LYS A 100 -9.22 -20.85 1.40
CA LYS A 100 -10.64 -21.19 1.25
C LYS A 100 -11.54 -20.66 2.36
N LEU A 101 -11.07 -20.65 3.61
CA LEU A 101 -11.92 -20.32 4.76
C LEU A 101 -11.77 -18.86 5.19
N ALA A 102 -10.54 -18.34 5.17
CA ALA A 102 -10.20 -17.02 5.68
C ALA A 102 -10.75 -15.90 4.80
N LYS A 103 -11.41 -14.94 5.44
CA LYS A 103 -11.68 -13.60 4.88
C LYS A 103 -10.37 -12.82 4.75
N TRP A 104 -10.45 -11.70 4.02
CA TRP A 104 -9.27 -10.88 3.77
C TRP A 104 -8.57 -10.44 5.06
N ASN A 105 -9.32 -10.04 6.09
CA ASN A 105 -8.79 -9.55 7.37
C ASN A 105 -8.15 -10.67 8.20
N GLU A 106 -8.74 -11.87 8.20
CA GLU A 106 -8.23 -13.03 8.95
C GLU A 106 -6.86 -13.51 8.43
N ILE A 107 -6.50 -13.17 7.19
CA ILE A 107 -5.16 -13.42 6.64
C ILE A 107 -4.14 -12.47 7.26
N TYR A 108 -4.49 -11.19 7.42
CA TYR A 108 -3.64 -10.22 8.10
C TYR A 108 -3.49 -10.60 9.58
N ASP A 109 -4.57 -11.04 10.24
CA ASP A 109 -4.52 -11.57 11.62
C ASP A 109 -3.51 -12.74 11.73
N LEU A 110 -3.51 -13.65 10.75
CA LEU A 110 -2.54 -14.76 10.72
C LEU A 110 -1.10 -14.25 10.55
N VAL A 111 -0.88 -13.27 9.68
CA VAL A 111 0.45 -12.70 9.44
C VAL A 111 0.99 -12.04 10.71
N GLU A 112 0.18 -11.24 11.41
CA GLU A 112 0.53 -10.66 12.71
C GLU A 112 0.85 -11.75 13.74
N PHE A 113 -0.03 -12.75 13.86
CA PHE A 113 0.16 -13.84 14.79
C PHE A 113 1.48 -14.58 14.57
N ILE A 114 1.84 -14.82 13.29
CA ILE A 114 3.10 -15.45 12.91
C ILE A 114 4.30 -14.56 13.27
N ALA A 115 4.24 -13.26 12.96
CA ALA A 115 5.28 -12.31 13.33
C ALA A 115 5.53 -12.31 14.85
N ASP A 116 4.48 -12.40 15.65
CA ASP A 116 4.59 -12.52 17.11
C ASP A 116 5.25 -13.83 17.56
N GLN A 117 5.05 -14.93 16.85
CA GLN A 117 5.73 -16.20 17.15
C GLN A 117 7.23 -16.18 16.79
N LEU A 118 7.71 -15.19 16.03
CA LEU A 118 9.13 -15.05 15.71
C LEU A 118 9.93 -14.36 16.82
N THR A 119 9.29 -13.54 17.67
CA THR A 119 9.95 -12.84 18.81
C THR A 119 10.70 -13.77 19.75
N SER A 120 10.20 -14.99 19.98
CA SER A 120 10.58 -15.76 21.17
C SER A 120 11.99 -16.34 21.15
N ASN A 121 12.69 -16.37 20.01
CA ASN A 121 14.00 -17.02 19.89
C ASN A 121 15.11 -16.14 19.25
N ASN A 122 14.78 -15.09 18.47
CA ASN A 122 15.77 -14.21 17.85
C ASN A 122 15.12 -12.91 17.35
N PHE A 123 15.55 -11.75 17.85
CA PHE A 123 14.98 -10.45 17.47
C PHE A 123 15.13 -10.14 15.96
N ASN A 124 16.22 -10.62 15.33
CA ASN A 124 16.48 -10.39 13.90
C ASN A 124 15.46 -11.10 13.00
N ASP A 125 15.03 -12.32 13.33
CA ASP A 125 14.08 -13.08 12.50
C ASP A 125 12.73 -12.36 12.36
N LYS A 126 12.22 -11.76 13.45
CA LYS A 126 10.97 -10.98 13.41
C LYS A 126 11.12 -9.73 12.54
N LYS A 127 12.22 -8.99 12.73
CA LYS A 127 12.47 -7.75 11.99
C LYS A 127 12.57 -8.02 10.49
N GLU A 128 13.36 -9.02 10.10
CA GLU A 128 13.51 -9.42 8.69
C GLU A 128 12.17 -9.86 8.08
N PHE A 129 11.38 -10.66 8.81
CA PHE A 129 10.06 -11.07 8.36
C PHE A 129 9.11 -9.88 8.14
N ILE A 130 9.06 -8.93 9.08
CA ILE A 130 8.25 -7.72 8.97
C ILE A 130 8.68 -6.87 7.77
N GLU A 131 9.99 -6.69 7.56
CA GLU A 131 10.52 -5.95 6.42
C GLU A 131 10.14 -6.61 5.09
N GLU A 132 10.22 -7.93 4.98
CA GLU A 132 9.80 -8.66 3.79
C GLU A 132 8.28 -8.61 3.56
N ILE A 133 7.47 -8.70 4.61
CA ILE A 133 6.02 -8.51 4.49
C ILE A 133 5.71 -7.09 3.98
N ASN A 134 6.36 -6.06 4.52
CA ASN A 134 6.15 -4.68 4.07
C ASN A 134 6.56 -4.50 2.60
N LYS A 135 7.66 -5.12 2.16
CA LYS A 135 8.04 -5.14 0.73
C LYS A 135 6.98 -5.83 -0.13
N ILE A 136 6.42 -6.95 0.32
CA ILE A 136 5.31 -7.64 -0.39
C ILE A 136 4.09 -6.73 -0.48
N PHE A 137 3.69 -6.10 0.63
CA PHE A 137 2.56 -5.17 0.68
C PHE A 137 2.75 -3.97 -0.25
N GLU A 138 3.96 -3.43 -0.36
CA GLU A 138 4.30 -2.38 -1.33
C GLU A 138 4.20 -2.86 -2.78
N GLN A 139 4.88 -3.96 -3.09
CA GLN A 139 4.89 -4.53 -4.44
C GLN A 139 3.49 -4.94 -4.91
N GLU A 140 2.60 -5.31 -4.01
CA GLU A 140 1.27 -5.78 -4.34
C GLU A 140 0.16 -4.76 -4.05
N PHE A 141 0.48 -3.50 -3.79
CA PHE A 141 -0.54 -2.44 -3.53
C PHE A 141 -1.51 -2.77 -2.42
N SER A 142 -1.05 -3.43 -1.35
CA SER A 142 -1.85 -3.52 -0.13
C SER A 142 -2.03 -2.13 0.48
N ALA A 143 -3.23 -1.86 1.00
CA ALA A 143 -3.52 -0.68 1.81
C ALA A 143 -2.91 -0.73 3.23
N TYR A 144 -2.30 -1.87 3.61
CA TYR A 144 -1.87 -2.16 4.97
C TYR A 144 -0.35 -2.31 5.08
N ARG A 145 0.23 -2.00 6.24
CA ARG A 145 1.64 -2.28 6.57
C ARG A 145 1.80 -2.59 8.03
N PHE A 146 2.90 -3.28 8.35
CA PHE A 146 3.42 -3.34 9.70
C PHE A 146 4.00 -1.99 10.13
N VAL A 147 3.50 -1.46 11.24
CA VAL A 147 4.01 -0.30 11.99
C VAL A 147 4.02 -0.70 13.47
N GLU A 148 5.15 -0.55 14.14
CA GLU A 148 5.32 -0.98 15.54
C GLU A 148 4.82 -2.42 15.80
N GLU A 149 5.16 -3.34 14.89
CA GLU A 149 4.79 -4.76 14.95
C GLU A 149 3.29 -5.08 14.75
N GLN A 150 2.46 -4.08 14.43
CA GLN A 150 1.05 -4.25 14.13
C GLN A 150 0.73 -3.89 12.68
N ILE A 151 -0.18 -4.63 12.05
CA ILE A 151 -0.66 -4.32 10.70
C ILE A 151 -1.74 -3.25 10.82
N VAL A 152 -1.41 -2.07 10.32
CA VAL A 152 -2.32 -0.93 10.28
C VAL A 152 -2.61 -0.53 8.84
N PRO A 153 -3.81 0.01 8.54
CA PRO A 153 -4.05 0.64 7.26
C PRO A 153 -3.14 1.87 7.14
N ILE A 154 -2.25 1.89 6.15
CA ILE A 154 -1.59 3.13 5.73
C ILE A 154 -2.40 3.82 4.61
N THR A 155 -3.66 3.45 4.39
CA THR A 155 -4.63 4.35 3.74
C THR A 155 -5.90 4.30 4.57
N ASN A 156 -6.20 5.38 5.28
CA ASN A 156 -7.49 5.47 5.98
C ASN A 156 -8.62 5.70 4.95
N GLU A 157 -9.87 5.39 5.30
CA GLU A 157 -11.02 5.56 4.40
C GLU A 157 -11.16 6.99 3.86
N ILE A 158 -10.72 8.00 4.63
CA ILE A 158 -10.76 9.41 4.25
C ILE A 158 -9.77 9.67 3.11
N GLU A 159 -8.56 9.11 3.18
CA GLU A 159 -7.56 9.18 2.11
C GLU A 159 -8.12 8.56 0.83
N LEU A 160 -8.68 7.35 0.92
CA LEU A 160 -9.25 6.67 -0.24
C LEU A 160 -10.46 7.43 -0.81
N LYS A 161 -11.34 7.94 0.06
CA LYS A 161 -12.50 8.73 -0.32
C LYS A 161 -12.07 10.01 -1.03
N SER A 162 -11.03 10.69 -0.54
CA SER A 162 -10.51 11.91 -1.17
C SER A 162 -10.12 11.67 -2.63
N ILE A 163 -9.41 10.57 -2.91
CA ILE A 163 -8.99 10.20 -4.26
C ILE A 163 -10.20 9.81 -5.13
N LYS A 164 -11.09 8.95 -4.61
CA LYS A 164 -12.28 8.48 -5.34
C LYS A 164 -13.23 9.61 -5.71
N THR A 165 -13.41 10.61 -4.84
CA THR A 165 -14.29 11.77 -5.11
C THR A 165 -13.78 12.56 -6.32
N VAL A 166 -12.47 12.83 -6.40
CA VAL A 166 -11.89 13.53 -7.56
C VAL A 166 -12.09 12.71 -8.84
N LEU A 167 -11.84 11.40 -8.80
CA LEU A 167 -12.00 10.53 -9.97
C LEU A 167 -13.45 10.39 -10.46
N LYS A 168 -14.43 10.55 -9.56
CA LYS A 168 -15.87 10.53 -9.87
C LYS A 168 -16.45 11.90 -10.26
N SER A 169 -15.64 12.96 -10.25
CA SER A 169 -16.10 14.31 -10.57
C SER A 169 -16.58 14.45 -12.03
N ILE A 170 -17.48 15.41 -12.25
CA ILE A 170 -18.10 15.69 -13.57
C ILE A 170 -17.06 16.01 -14.66
N ASP A 171 -17.44 15.84 -15.92
CA ASP A 171 -16.51 15.86 -17.06
C ASP A 171 -15.77 17.18 -17.29
N LYS A 172 -16.30 18.31 -16.77
CA LYS A 172 -15.58 19.60 -16.75
C LYS A 172 -14.19 19.49 -16.10
N TYR A 173 -13.98 18.55 -15.18
CA TYR A 173 -12.71 18.32 -14.48
C TYR A 173 -11.85 17.21 -15.09
N TYR A 174 -12.09 16.83 -16.35
CA TYR A 174 -11.35 15.75 -17.03
C TYR A 174 -9.82 15.88 -16.93
N PRO A 175 -9.18 17.05 -17.17
CA PRO A 175 -7.72 17.18 -17.04
C PRO A 175 -7.21 16.88 -15.63
N VAL A 176 -7.98 17.24 -14.60
CA VAL A 176 -7.68 16.95 -13.19
C VAL A 176 -7.71 15.43 -12.96
N LYS A 177 -8.73 14.75 -13.47
CA LYS A 177 -8.87 13.29 -13.36
C LYS A 177 -7.69 12.56 -13.99
N GLU A 178 -7.25 12.99 -15.17
CA GLU A 178 -6.13 12.35 -15.86
C GLU A 178 -4.82 12.48 -15.07
N HIS A 179 -4.50 13.67 -14.55
CA HIS A 179 -3.32 13.85 -13.70
C HIS A 179 -3.38 12.99 -12.42
N ILE A 180 -4.54 12.83 -11.78
CA ILE A 180 -4.67 11.96 -10.60
C ILE A 180 -4.49 10.48 -10.96
N LYS A 181 -5.02 10.00 -12.09
CA LYS A 181 -4.78 8.64 -12.57
C LYS A 181 -3.29 8.41 -12.85
N ASP A 182 -2.65 9.39 -13.46
CA ASP A 182 -1.22 9.35 -13.77
C ASP A 182 -0.35 9.37 -12.51
N ALA A 183 -0.74 10.14 -11.50
CA ALA A 183 -0.09 10.16 -10.20
C ALA A 183 -0.21 8.80 -9.50
N LEU A 184 -1.41 8.21 -9.51
CA LEU A 184 -1.66 6.86 -8.98
C LEU A 184 -0.81 5.82 -9.70
N SER A 185 -0.79 5.84 -11.04
CA SER A 185 0.00 4.94 -11.88
C SER A 185 1.49 4.96 -11.51
N LYS A 186 2.05 6.15 -11.29
CA LYS A 186 3.45 6.38 -10.91
C LYS A 186 3.74 5.99 -9.46
N LEU A 187 2.80 6.23 -8.55
CA LEU A 187 2.85 5.74 -7.17
C LEU A 187 2.79 4.21 -7.14
N SER A 188 2.05 3.64 -8.10
CA SER A 188 1.69 2.23 -8.14
C SER A 188 2.43 1.38 -9.17
N ASP A 189 3.65 1.74 -9.55
CA ASP A 189 4.51 0.87 -10.37
C ASP A 189 5.25 -0.13 -9.46
N ARG A 190 5.09 -1.43 -9.72
CA ARG A 190 5.67 -2.52 -8.90
C ARG A 190 7.17 -2.70 -9.08
N GLU A 191 7.69 -2.43 -10.29
CA GLU A 191 9.09 -2.69 -10.62
C GLU A 191 9.94 -1.44 -10.42
N LYS A 192 9.36 -0.28 -10.73
CA LYS A 192 10.06 0.99 -10.65
C LYS A 192 9.09 2.10 -10.26
N PRO A 193 8.67 2.17 -8.98
CA PRO A 193 7.85 3.26 -8.50
C PRO A 193 8.53 4.60 -8.81
N ASP A 194 7.73 5.56 -9.27
CA ASP A 194 8.18 6.90 -9.63
C ASP A 194 7.51 7.93 -8.73
N TYR A 195 7.84 7.84 -7.43
CA TYR A 195 7.28 8.69 -6.38
C TYR A 195 7.43 10.18 -6.67
N ARG A 196 8.57 10.58 -7.23
CA ARG A 196 8.81 11.95 -7.66
C ARG A 196 7.79 12.40 -8.70
N ASN A 197 7.60 11.62 -9.77
CA ASN A 197 6.66 12.03 -10.82
C ASN A 197 5.20 11.84 -10.36
N SER A 198 4.91 10.94 -9.42
CA SER A 198 3.60 10.89 -8.74
C SER A 198 3.26 12.20 -8.03
N ILE A 199 4.23 12.77 -7.30
CA ILE A 199 4.10 14.10 -6.68
C ILE A 199 3.85 15.18 -7.73
N LYS A 200 4.63 15.20 -8.83
CA LYS A 200 4.48 16.20 -9.90
C LYS A 200 3.09 16.16 -10.55
N GLU A 201 2.57 14.97 -10.81
CA GLU A 201 1.22 14.81 -11.37
C GLU A 201 0.15 15.24 -10.38
N SER A 202 0.31 14.92 -9.10
CA SER A 202 -0.62 15.35 -8.03
C SER A 202 -0.77 16.87 -7.98
N ILE A 203 0.35 17.61 -8.11
CA ILE A 203 0.35 19.08 -8.16
C ILE A 203 -0.21 19.58 -9.49
N SER A 204 0.12 18.92 -10.60
CA SER A 204 -0.40 19.29 -11.93
C SER A 204 -1.92 19.16 -12.02
N ALA A 205 -2.51 18.23 -11.27
CA ALA A 205 -3.96 18.14 -11.11
C ALA A 205 -4.55 19.40 -10.46
N VAL A 206 -3.91 19.93 -9.42
CA VAL A 206 -4.34 21.16 -8.74
C VAL A 206 -4.16 22.36 -9.67
N GLU A 207 -3.02 22.47 -10.37
CA GLU A 207 -2.79 23.53 -11.37
C GLU A 207 -3.86 23.51 -12.47
N SER A 208 -4.26 22.32 -12.92
CA SER A 208 -5.34 22.16 -13.90
C SER A 208 -6.68 22.62 -13.34
N LEU A 209 -7.00 22.28 -12.09
CA LEU A 209 -8.21 22.77 -11.43
C LEU A 209 -8.19 24.30 -11.31
N CYS A 210 -7.05 24.90 -10.97
CA CYS A 210 -6.91 26.34 -10.86
C CYS A 210 -7.32 27.04 -12.17
N LYS A 211 -6.81 26.55 -13.30
CA LYS A 211 -7.14 27.09 -14.64
C LYS A 211 -8.64 26.97 -14.94
N ILE A 212 -9.27 25.87 -14.54
CA ILE A 212 -10.69 25.62 -14.75
C ILE A 212 -11.56 26.57 -13.91
N ILE A 213 -11.25 26.78 -12.63
CA ILE A 213 -12.01 27.65 -11.73
C ILE A 213 -11.89 29.12 -12.15
N THR A 214 -10.71 29.56 -12.58
CA THR A 214 -10.48 30.96 -12.97
C THR A 214 -10.83 31.25 -14.41
N ASN A 215 -10.99 30.23 -15.26
CA ASN A 215 -11.06 30.37 -16.72
C ASN A 215 -9.82 31.10 -17.29
N ASP A 216 -8.63 30.81 -16.74
CA ASP A 216 -7.34 31.41 -17.15
C ASP A 216 -6.28 30.31 -17.27
N ASN A 217 -5.76 30.08 -18.48
CA ASN A 217 -4.75 29.06 -18.75
C ASN A 217 -3.39 29.32 -18.07
N LYS A 218 -3.17 30.55 -17.58
CA LYS A 218 -2.00 30.97 -16.80
C LYS A 218 -2.33 31.18 -15.32
N ALA A 219 -3.44 30.60 -14.86
CA ALA A 219 -3.81 30.66 -13.46
C ALA A 219 -2.82 29.90 -12.58
N THR A 220 -2.54 30.48 -11.42
CA THR A 220 -1.74 29.88 -10.35
C THR A 220 -2.64 29.69 -9.13
N LEU A 221 -2.18 28.90 -8.17
CA LEU A 221 -2.89 28.72 -6.90
C LEU A 221 -3.17 30.07 -6.23
N GLY A 222 -2.19 30.98 -6.18
CA GLY A 222 -2.38 32.30 -5.60
C GLY A 222 -3.50 33.12 -6.26
N LYS A 223 -3.71 32.98 -7.57
CA LYS A 223 -4.85 33.62 -8.27
C LYS A 223 -6.19 33.04 -7.86
N VAL A 224 -6.27 31.71 -7.70
CA VAL A 224 -7.50 31.05 -7.22
C VAL A 224 -7.84 31.51 -5.81
N LEU A 225 -6.87 31.53 -4.90
CA LEU A 225 -7.11 31.93 -3.50
C LEU A 225 -7.61 33.38 -3.40
N LYS A 226 -7.12 34.29 -4.25
CA LYS A 226 -7.67 35.65 -4.36
C LYS A 226 -9.12 35.64 -4.84
N LYS A 227 -9.43 34.88 -5.89
CA LYS A 227 -10.79 34.76 -6.43
C LYS A 227 -11.79 34.17 -5.42
N LEU A 228 -11.36 33.22 -4.58
CA LEU A 228 -12.21 32.70 -3.51
C LEU A 228 -12.54 33.78 -2.48
N LYS A 229 -11.58 34.64 -2.12
CA LYS A 229 -11.82 35.79 -1.22
C LYS A 229 -12.77 36.82 -1.84
N GLU A 230 -12.70 37.04 -3.16
CA GLU A 230 -13.64 37.89 -3.89
C GLU A 230 -15.08 37.35 -3.88
N ASN A 231 -15.24 36.02 -3.71
CA ASN A 231 -16.53 35.34 -3.60
C ASN A 231 -16.99 35.14 -2.13
N ASP A 232 -16.55 35.99 -1.21
CA ASP A 232 -16.87 35.94 0.23
C ASP A 232 -16.47 34.65 0.98
N ILE A 233 -15.56 33.86 0.42
CA ILE A 233 -15.01 32.68 1.11
C ILE A 233 -13.89 33.13 2.04
N ASN A 234 -14.19 33.13 3.33
CA ASN A 234 -13.30 33.66 4.36
C ASN A 234 -12.16 32.67 4.67
N LEU A 235 -11.08 32.75 3.88
CA LEU A 235 -9.84 32.02 4.12
C LEU A 235 -8.95 32.80 5.09
N HIS A 236 -8.61 32.19 6.23
CA HIS A 236 -7.68 32.78 7.19
C HIS A 236 -6.29 32.98 6.54
N ASN A 237 -5.64 34.12 6.79
CA ASN A 237 -4.34 34.43 6.18
C ASN A 237 -3.25 33.37 6.43
N ALA A 238 -3.27 32.73 7.61
CA ALA A 238 -2.32 31.64 7.90
C ALA A 238 -2.57 30.39 7.02
N GLN A 239 -3.84 30.09 6.72
CA GLN A 239 -4.21 28.98 5.85
C GLN A 239 -3.76 29.23 4.41
N GLU A 240 -3.97 30.44 3.89
CA GLU A 240 -3.48 30.84 2.56
C GLU A 240 -1.97 30.68 2.45
N LYS A 241 -1.22 31.20 3.44
CA LYS A 241 0.24 31.08 3.48
C LYS A 241 0.68 29.62 3.53
N ALA A 242 0.05 28.80 4.37
CA ALA A 242 0.38 27.38 4.47
C ALA A 242 0.21 26.65 3.12
N TRP A 243 -0.85 26.94 2.38
CA TRP A 243 -1.04 26.39 1.04
C TRP A 243 0.01 26.92 0.07
N GLN A 244 0.27 28.23 0.04
CA GLN A 244 1.30 28.78 -0.84
C GLN A 244 2.68 28.17 -0.60
N GLU A 245 3.08 27.99 0.66
CA GLU A 245 4.36 27.37 1.04
C GLU A 245 4.42 25.88 0.68
N LEU A 246 3.35 25.11 0.95
CA LEU A 246 3.29 23.69 0.59
C LEU A 246 3.42 23.46 -0.93
N TYR A 247 2.77 24.32 -1.72
CA TYR A 247 2.88 24.29 -3.18
C TYR A 247 4.20 24.85 -3.69
N GLY A 248 4.77 25.85 -3.00
CA GLY A 248 6.10 26.39 -3.27
C GLY A 248 7.18 25.33 -3.11
N PHE A 249 7.17 24.59 -1.99
CA PHE A 249 8.10 23.50 -1.68
C PHE A 249 8.21 22.47 -2.81
N THR A 250 7.09 22.17 -3.46
CA THR A 250 7.05 21.18 -4.53
C THR A 250 7.37 21.74 -5.91
N SER A 251 7.23 23.05 -6.11
CA SER A 251 7.38 23.74 -7.40
C SER A 251 8.71 24.50 -7.57
N ASP A 252 9.46 24.72 -6.50
CA ASP A 252 10.71 25.49 -6.54
C ASP A 252 11.86 24.75 -7.26
N LYS A 253 12.89 25.48 -7.71
CA LYS A 253 14.08 24.97 -8.41
C LYS A 253 14.90 23.98 -7.57
N SER A 254 14.87 24.13 -6.24
CA SER A 254 15.43 23.19 -5.25
C SER A 254 14.45 22.08 -4.85
N GLY A 255 13.18 22.22 -5.21
CA GLY A 255 12.09 21.31 -4.85
C GLY A 255 12.03 20.05 -5.72
N ILE A 256 11.06 19.20 -5.39
CA ILE A 256 10.86 17.87 -5.97
C ILE A 256 10.70 17.91 -7.50
N ARG A 257 10.20 19.01 -8.07
CA ARG A 257 9.95 19.16 -9.52
C ARG A 257 11.22 19.40 -10.36
N HIS A 258 12.26 20.00 -9.79
CA HIS A 258 13.43 20.52 -10.54
C HIS A 258 14.79 20.00 -10.09
N SER A 259 14.91 19.40 -8.90
CA SER A 259 16.14 18.75 -8.44
C SER A 259 16.43 17.47 -9.24
N LEU A 260 17.15 17.57 -10.37
CA LEU A 260 17.70 16.43 -11.11
C LEU A 260 18.98 15.85 -10.48
N LEU A 261 19.56 16.55 -9.49
CA LEU A 261 20.97 16.42 -9.14
C LEU A 261 21.28 15.65 -7.86
N GLU A 262 20.28 15.23 -7.07
CA GLU A 262 20.52 14.38 -5.90
C GLU A 262 19.52 13.22 -5.89
N LYS A 263 20.00 12.03 -5.51
CA LYS A 263 19.13 10.89 -5.16
C LYS A 263 18.11 11.42 -4.16
N SER A 264 16.89 11.67 -4.62
CA SER A 264 15.85 12.15 -3.72
C SER A 264 15.39 10.98 -2.89
N ASP A 265 15.57 11.07 -1.57
CA ASP A 265 15.00 10.19 -0.55
C ASP A 265 13.46 10.32 -0.46
N ILE A 266 12.78 10.48 -1.61
CA ILE A 266 11.32 10.52 -1.67
C ILE A 266 10.84 9.10 -1.51
N THR A 267 10.11 8.87 -0.43
CA THR A 267 9.54 7.58 -0.09
C THR A 267 8.14 7.42 -0.68
N PHE A 268 7.60 6.20 -0.58
CA PHE A 268 6.19 5.96 -0.82
C PHE A 268 5.29 6.84 0.06
N ALA A 269 5.67 7.04 1.33
CA ALA A 269 4.89 7.83 2.28
C ALA A 269 4.79 9.30 1.82
N ASP A 270 5.87 9.88 1.32
CA ASP A 270 5.89 11.27 0.81
C ASP A 270 4.98 11.43 -0.41
N ALA A 271 5.09 10.51 -1.37
CA ALA A 271 4.26 10.58 -2.58
C ALA A 271 2.80 10.30 -2.30
N LYS A 272 2.49 9.36 -1.41
CA LYS A 272 1.12 9.09 -0.95
C LYS A 272 0.54 10.30 -0.21
N TYR A 273 1.28 10.87 0.73
CA TYR A 273 0.87 12.08 1.45
C TYR A 273 0.52 13.20 0.47
N MET A 274 1.38 13.44 -0.51
CA MET A 274 1.18 14.50 -1.50
C MET A 274 -0.04 14.24 -2.41
N LEU A 275 -0.22 13.00 -2.86
CA LEU A 275 -1.39 12.61 -3.64
C LEU A 275 -2.69 12.86 -2.86
N VAL A 276 -2.74 12.38 -1.61
CA VAL A 276 -3.90 12.51 -0.74
C VAL A 276 -4.21 13.98 -0.45
N ILE A 277 -3.23 14.79 -0.07
CA ILE A 277 -3.47 16.20 0.26
C ILE A 277 -3.89 17.00 -0.96
N CYS A 278 -3.34 16.71 -2.15
CA CYS A 278 -3.81 17.32 -3.39
C CYS A 278 -5.25 16.92 -3.72
N CYS A 279 -5.63 15.66 -3.55
CA CYS A 279 -7.01 15.21 -3.75
C CYS A 279 -7.98 15.86 -2.76
N ALA A 280 -7.63 15.91 -1.47
CA ALA A 280 -8.42 16.60 -0.45
C ALA A 280 -8.59 18.09 -0.79
N PHE A 281 -7.52 18.74 -1.23
CA PHE A 281 -7.53 20.14 -1.62
C PHE A 281 -8.38 20.42 -2.87
N ILE A 282 -8.28 19.57 -3.90
CA ILE A 282 -9.12 19.63 -5.09
C ILE A 282 -10.60 19.53 -4.71
N ASN A 283 -10.97 18.56 -3.87
CA ASN A 283 -12.36 18.39 -3.44
C ASN A 283 -12.87 19.64 -2.71
N TYR A 284 -12.07 20.19 -1.79
CA TYR A 284 -12.41 21.43 -1.09
C TYR A 284 -12.61 22.59 -2.06
N LEU A 285 -11.68 22.81 -2.99
CA LEU A 285 -11.77 23.90 -3.97
C LEU A 285 -13.01 23.75 -4.86
N VAL A 286 -13.33 22.53 -5.32
CA VAL A 286 -14.54 22.28 -6.10
C VAL A 286 -15.80 22.60 -5.29
N GLU A 287 -15.87 22.20 -4.02
CA GLU A 287 -17.00 22.49 -3.13
C GLU A 287 -17.16 24.00 -2.91
N GLN A 288 -16.06 24.73 -2.75
CA GLN A 288 -16.06 26.19 -2.57
C GLN A 288 -16.32 26.97 -3.88
N SER A 289 -16.16 26.36 -5.05
CA SER A 289 -16.29 27.03 -6.35
C SER A 289 -17.62 26.77 -7.06
N ASN A 290 -18.47 25.90 -6.49
CA ASN A 290 -19.83 25.63 -6.95
C ASN A 290 -20.82 26.55 -6.23
#